data_AF-A0A0E3L2B7-F1
#
_entry.id   AF-A0A0E3L2B7-F1
#
_cell.length_a   1.000
_cell.length_b   1.000
_cell.length_c   1.000
_cell.angle_alpha   90.00
_cell.angle_beta   90.00
_cell.angle_gamma   90.00
#
_symmetry.space_group_name_H-M   'P 1'
#
loop_
_entity.id
_entity.type
_entity.pdbx_description
1 polymer ?
#
loop_
_entity_poly.entity_id
_entity_poly.type
_entity_poly.pdbx_seq_one_letter_code
_entity_poly.pdbx_strand_id
1 'polypeptide(L)'
;MKILHIRNIANVAYNMTLQQKKMGHEVLLFEIIQNNTSEYTDISLNLPLKYSKKDIFNRFQIISKNLLGIMLKEKFDIFHLHDAGIFPQDIDIPLLFKRFGKVVVHWHGSKLRNNGRTFGSKFADAEIVSTPDLLEYAPKATWIPNCIPWHGLSKIDRNDDRIIIGHAPTNRFYKGTKYFLEAMEQLKKKYPNVDCLLIENQIACGHPNLKDGVC
;
A
#
# COMPACT_ATOMS: atom_id res chain seq x y z
N MET A 1 7.76 -16.68 14.06
CA MET A 1 6.31 -16.44 13.92
C MET A 1 5.92 -16.58 12.48
N LYS A 2 4.68 -16.99 12.23
CA LYS A 2 4.08 -17.06 10.91
C LYS A 2 3.08 -15.93 10.72
N ILE A 3 3.34 -15.07 9.73
CA ILE A 3 2.68 -13.78 9.54
C ILE A 3 1.99 -13.76 8.18
N LEU A 4 0.71 -13.39 8.15
CA LEU A 4 -0.03 -13.12 6.92
C LEU A 4 -0.23 -11.61 6.76
N HIS A 5 0.44 -11.01 5.79
CA HIS A 5 0.15 -9.65 5.35
C HIS A 5 -1.03 -9.65 4.38
N ILE A 6 -1.97 -8.73 4.56
CA ILE A 6 -3.15 -8.59 3.69
C ILE A 6 -3.17 -7.19 3.09
N ARG A 7 -3.17 -7.14 1.75
CA ARG A 7 -3.01 -5.95 0.89
C ARG A 7 -1.62 -5.34 0.94
N ASN A 8 -1.14 -4.87 -0.21
CA ASN A 8 0.19 -4.30 -0.40
C ASN A 8 0.11 -2.80 -0.77
N ILE A 9 -0.32 -1.98 0.19
CA ILE A 9 -0.46 -0.55 -0.02
C ILE A 9 0.92 0.10 -0.17
N ALA A 10 1.17 0.75 -1.31
CA ALA A 10 2.41 1.46 -1.62
C ALA A 10 3.68 0.61 -1.34
N ASN A 11 3.61 -0.70 -1.60
CA ASN A 11 4.68 -1.67 -1.38
C ASN A 11 5.16 -1.83 0.07
N VAL A 12 4.44 -1.27 1.04
CA VAL A 12 4.84 -1.35 2.45
C VAL A 12 4.81 -2.79 2.92
N ALA A 13 3.77 -3.56 2.59
CA ALA A 13 3.64 -4.95 3.01
C ALA A 13 4.74 -5.84 2.42
N TYR A 14 5.06 -5.65 1.14
CA TYR A 14 6.16 -6.33 0.47
C TYR A 14 7.52 -6.03 1.13
N ASN A 15 7.82 -4.75 1.39
CA ASN A 15 9.06 -4.34 2.04
C ASN A 15 9.18 -4.94 3.45
N MET A 16 8.09 -4.92 4.23
CA MET A 16 8.05 -5.55 5.55
C MET A 16 8.29 -7.06 5.46
N THR A 17 7.65 -7.72 4.49
CA THR A 17 7.81 -9.16 4.24
C THR A 17 9.27 -9.54 4.00
N LEU A 18 9.99 -8.78 3.17
CA LEU A 18 11.41 -9.02 2.92
C LEU A 18 12.25 -8.94 4.19
N GLN A 19 12.01 -7.94 5.05
CA GLN A 19 12.80 -7.76 6.27
C GLN A 19 12.41 -8.77 7.36
N GLN A 20 11.13 -9.06 7.53
CA GLN A 20 10.67 -10.07 8.49
C GLN A 20 11.16 -11.48 8.11
N LYS A 21 11.18 -11.83 6.82
CA LYS A 21 11.81 -13.08 6.35
C LYS A 21 13.30 -13.13 6.73
N LYS A 22 14.04 -12.02 6.57
CA LYS A 22 15.46 -11.93 7.03
C LYS A 22 15.62 -12.06 8.55
N MET A 23 14.60 -11.66 9.32
CA MET A 23 14.55 -11.84 10.78
C MET A 23 14.15 -13.26 11.21
N GLY A 24 14.00 -14.20 10.27
CA GLY A 24 13.65 -15.59 10.56
C GLY A 24 12.15 -15.83 10.78
N HIS A 25 11.28 -14.94 10.31
CA HIS A 25 9.83 -15.16 10.32
C HIS A 25 9.36 -15.82 9.03
N GLU A 26 8.34 -16.66 9.13
CA GLU A 26 7.61 -17.17 7.98
C GLU A 26 6.55 -16.13 7.60
N VAL A 27 6.61 -15.59 6.38
CA VAL A 27 5.73 -14.49 5.99
C VAL A 27 5.11 -14.77 4.62
N LEU A 28 3.79 -14.57 4.53
CA LEU A 28 3.04 -14.63 3.29
C LEU A 28 2.33 -13.30 3.05
N LEU A 29 2.37 -12.83 1.80
CA LEU A 29 1.66 -11.65 1.33
C LEU A 29 0.46 -12.06 0.47
N PHE A 30 -0.74 -11.76 0.97
CA PHE A 30 -2.02 -11.97 0.30
C PHE A 30 -2.55 -10.66 -0.27
N GLU A 31 -2.48 -10.55 -1.60
CA GLU A 31 -3.02 -9.44 -2.36
C GLU A 31 -4.37 -9.80 -3.00
N ILE A 32 -5.33 -8.90 -2.86
CA ILE A 32 -6.70 -9.08 -3.34
C ILE A 32 -6.86 -8.46 -4.72
N ILE A 33 -6.26 -7.28 -4.91
CA ILE A 33 -6.45 -6.47 -6.11
C ILE A 33 -5.33 -6.76 -7.11
N GLN A 34 -5.60 -6.61 -8.40
CA GLN A 34 -4.57 -6.70 -9.43
C GLN A 34 -3.36 -5.82 -9.09
N ASN A 35 -2.18 -6.43 -9.07
CA ASN A 35 -0.94 -5.70 -8.88
C ASN A 35 -0.56 -4.98 -10.18
N ASN A 36 -0.31 -3.67 -10.09
CA ASN A 36 0.14 -2.84 -11.21
C ASN A 36 1.64 -2.53 -11.13
N THR A 37 2.33 -3.18 -10.19
CA THR A 37 3.77 -3.08 -10.02
C THR A 37 4.42 -4.42 -10.36
N SER A 38 5.72 -4.39 -10.64
CA SER A 38 6.51 -5.58 -10.94
C SER A 38 6.81 -6.45 -9.72
N GLU A 39 6.38 -6.05 -8.52
CA GLU A 39 6.79 -6.74 -7.30
C GLU A 39 6.01 -8.03 -7.03
N TYR A 40 6.75 -8.98 -6.46
CA TYR A 40 6.26 -10.31 -6.14
C TYR A 40 5.30 -10.29 -4.95
N THR A 41 4.15 -10.95 -5.12
CA THR A 41 3.22 -11.29 -4.03
C THR A 41 3.14 -12.81 -3.94
N ASP A 42 3.14 -13.37 -2.73
CA ASP A 42 3.09 -14.83 -2.56
C ASP A 42 1.74 -15.39 -3.06
N ILE A 43 0.65 -14.64 -2.84
CA ILE A 43 -0.70 -15.01 -3.25
C ILE A 43 -1.43 -13.77 -3.77
N SER A 44 -1.84 -13.79 -5.04
CA SER A 44 -2.64 -12.72 -5.64
C SER A 44 -3.94 -13.26 -6.22
N LEU A 45 -5.07 -12.64 -5.86
CA LEU A 45 -6.37 -12.93 -6.48
C LEU A 45 -6.56 -12.19 -7.81
N ASN A 46 -5.74 -11.18 -8.11
CA ASN A 46 -5.82 -10.34 -9.31
C ASN A 46 -7.23 -9.79 -9.59
N LEU A 47 -8.00 -9.44 -8.55
CA LEU A 47 -9.35 -8.92 -8.74
C LEU A 47 -9.30 -7.45 -9.18
N PRO A 48 -10.19 -7.01 -10.08
CA PRO A 48 -10.22 -5.62 -10.48
C PRO A 48 -10.58 -4.73 -9.29
N LEU A 49 -9.95 -3.54 -9.24
CA LEU A 49 -10.22 -2.53 -8.21
C LEU A 49 -11.63 -1.95 -8.37
N LYS A 50 -12.04 -1.72 -9.62
CA LYS A 50 -13.39 -1.26 -9.98
C LYS A 50 -14.23 -2.45 -10.42
N TYR A 51 -15.37 -2.66 -9.77
CA TYR A 51 -16.29 -3.75 -10.07
C TYR A 51 -17.74 -3.28 -9.87
N SER A 52 -18.69 -3.97 -10.51
CA SER A 52 -20.10 -3.59 -10.42
C SER A 52 -20.74 -4.13 -9.14
N LYS A 53 -21.89 -3.58 -8.74
CA LYS A 53 -22.65 -4.12 -7.59
C LYS A 53 -23.06 -5.58 -7.78
N LYS A 54 -23.22 -6.04 -9.03
CA LYS A 54 -23.60 -7.43 -9.34
C LYS A 54 -22.47 -8.41 -9.01
N ASP A 55 -21.22 -7.95 -9.02
CA ASP A 55 -20.04 -8.77 -8.78
C ASP A 55 -19.71 -8.92 -7.29
N ILE A 56 -20.37 -8.16 -6.40
CA ILE A 56 -20.07 -8.14 -4.96
C ILE A 56 -20.09 -9.54 -4.36
N PHE A 57 -21.13 -10.32 -4.66
CA PHE A 57 -21.29 -11.66 -4.07
C PHE A 57 -20.20 -12.63 -4.56
N ASN A 58 -19.94 -12.66 -5.87
CA ASN A 58 -18.87 -13.48 -6.43
C ASN A 58 -17.50 -13.07 -5.86
N ARG A 59 -17.24 -11.76 -5.75
CA ARG A 59 -16.01 -11.22 -5.16
C ARG A 59 -15.85 -11.64 -3.71
N PHE A 60 -16.92 -11.56 -2.92
CA PHE A 60 -16.95 -12.04 -1.53
C PHE A 60 -16.63 -13.54 -1.46
N GLN A 61 -17.22 -14.36 -2.32
CA GLN A 61 -16.97 -15.80 -2.34
C GLN A 61 -15.52 -16.13 -2.71
N ILE A 62 -14.97 -15.49 -3.75
CA ILE A 62 -13.59 -15.70 -4.20
C ILE A 62 -12.61 -15.33 -3.08
N ILE A 63 -12.77 -14.15 -2.48
CA ILE A 63 -11.91 -13.69 -1.39
C ILE A 63 -12.01 -14.65 -0.20
N SER A 64 -13.24 -14.94 0.26
CA SER A 64 -13.46 -15.75 1.45
C SER A 64 -12.94 -17.18 1.29
N LYS A 65 -13.17 -17.81 0.14
CA LYS A 65 -12.71 -19.19 -0.14
C LYS A 65 -11.20 -19.29 -0.11
N ASN A 66 -10.51 -18.37 -0.81
CA ASN A 66 -9.04 -18.38 -0.85
C ASN A 66 -8.45 -18.06 0.52
N LEU A 67 -8.93 -17.00 1.17
CA LEU A 67 -8.46 -16.58 2.48
C LEU A 67 -8.63 -17.70 3.52
N LEU A 68 -9.82 -18.29 3.62
CA LEU A 68 -10.08 -19.37 4.57
C LEU A 68 -9.24 -20.61 4.27
N GLY A 69 -9.07 -20.97 2.99
CA GLY A 69 -8.21 -22.09 2.59
C GLY A 69 -6.77 -21.92 3.04
N ILE A 70 -6.21 -20.72 2.87
CA ILE A 70 -4.84 -20.38 3.29
C ILE A 70 -4.73 -20.39 4.81
N MET A 71 -5.70 -19.78 5.51
CA MET A 71 -5.72 -19.74 6.97
C MET A 71 -5.79 -21.13 7.62
N LEU A 72 -6.60 -22.03 7.05
CA LEU A 72 -6.73 -23.41 7.54
C LEU A 72 -5.49 -24.25 7.27
N LYS A 73 -4.82 -24.04 6.14
CA LYS A 73 -3.62 -24.80 5.74
C LYS A 73 -2.39 -24.36 6.52
N GLU A 74 -2.17 -23.05 6.63
CA GLU A 74 -0.87 -22.51 7.02
C GLU A 74 -0.74 -22.21 8.53
N LYS A 75 -1.86 -22.04 9.27
CA LYS A 75 -1.90 -21.70 10.71
C LYS A 75 -1.00 -20.50 11.09
N PHE A 76 -1.52 -19.29 10.93
CA PHE A 76 -0.78 -18.06 11.22
C PHE A 76 -0.86 -17.64 12.69
N ASP A 77 0.22 -17.05 13.20
CA ASP A 77 0.25 -16.41 14.52
C ASP A 77 -0.33 -14.99 14.45
N ILE A 78 -0.02 -14.28 13.36
CA ILE A 78 -0.33 -12.85 13.16
C ILE A 78 -0.98 -12.62 11.79
N PHE A 79 -2.06 -11.85 11.80
CA PHE A 79 -2.68 -11.24 10.63
C PHE A 79 -2.36 -9.74 10.63
N HIS A 80 -1.52 -9.30 9.70
CA HIS A 80 -1.12 -7.91 9.53
C HIS A 80 -1.92 -7.26 8.40
N LEU A 81 -2.91 -6.47 8.77
CA LEU A 81 -3.87 -5.89 7.84
C LEU A 81 -3.49 -4.46 7.45
N HIS A 82 -3.22 -4.20 6.17
CA HIS A 82 -2.94 -2.85 5.65
C HIS A 82 -4.25 -2.14 5.32
N ASP A 83 -4.61 -1.10 6.08
CA ASP A 83 -5.92 -0.42 6.10
C ASP A 83 -7.10 -1.30 6.59
N ALA A 84 -6.91 -2.00 7.71
CA ALA A 84 -7.92 -2.75 8.49
C ALA A 84 -8.56 -3.96 7.79
N GLY A 85 -9.84 -4.26 8.02
CA GLY A 85 -10.53 -5.41 7.43
C GLY A 85 -10.76 -5.26 5.93
N ILE A 86 -11.14 -6.37 5.31
CA ILE A 86 -11.46 -6.49 3.87
C ILE A 86 -12.92 -6.13 3.62
N PHE A 87 -13.81 -6.52 4.53
CA PHE A 87 -15.26 -6.37 4.35
C PHE A 87 -15.80 -5.12 5.05
N PRO A 88 -17.03 -4.66 4.71
CA PRO A 88 -17.61 -3.46 5.29
C PRO A 88 -17.55 -3.47 6.82
N GLN A 89 -17.24 -2.31 7.40
CA GLN A 89 -17.05 -2.13 8.85
C GLN A 89 -15.98 -3.02 9.48
N ASP A 90 -15.11 -3.63 8.66
CA ASP A 90 -14.01 -4.50 9.06
C ASP A 90 -14.47 -5.70 9.93
N ILE A 91 -15.70 -6.17 9.71
CA ILE A 91 -16.34 -7.25 10.50
C ILE A 91 -15.59 -8.58 10.45
N ASP A 92 -14.77 -8.79 9.43
CA ASP A 92 -13.88 -9.93 9.29
C ASP A 92 -12.78 -9.97 10.38
N ILE A 93 -12.44 -8.84 10.99
CA ILE A 93 -11.51 -8.82 12.13
C ILE A 93 -12.08 -9.65 13.30
N PRO A 94 -13.22 -9.29 13.92
CA PRO A 94 -13.77 -10.06 15.03
C PRO A 94 -14.36 -11.41 14.60
N LEU A 95 -14.94 -11.52 13.40
CA LEU A 95 -15.66 -12.74 13.00
C LEU A 95 -14.78 -13.82 12.36
N LEU A 96 -13.62 -13.44 11.83
CA LEU A 96 -12.71 -14.35 11.15
C LEU A 96 -11.31 -14.28 11.77
N PHE A 97 -10.54 -13.22 11.55
CA PHE A 97 -9.10 -13.21 11.88
C PHE A 97 -8.81 -13.47 13.36
N LYS A 98 -9.58 -12.85 14.27
CA LYS A 98 -9.40 -13.02 15.72
C LYS A 98 -9.65 -14.45 16.21
N ARG A 99 -10.35 -15.29 15.43
CA ARG A 99 -10.55 -16.71 15.75
C ARG A 99 -9.34 -17.57 15.42
N PHE A 100 -8.46 -17.10 14.53
CA PHE A 100 -7.32 -17.87 14.02
C PHE A 100 -5.97 -17.34 14.50
N GLY A 101 -5.89 -16.11 15.01
CA GLY A 101 -4.62 -15.53 15.46
C GLY A 101 -4.74 -14.09 15.97
N LYS A 102 -3.60 -13.46 16.20
CA LYS A 102 -3.49 -12.05 16.61
C LYS A 102 -3.66 -11.14 15.39
N VAL A 103 -4.31 -9.99 15.58
CA VAL A 103 -4.57 -9.04 14.50
C VAL A 103 -3.83 -7.74 14.75
N VAL A 104 -3.02 -7.33 13.77
CA VAL A 104 -2.39 -6.02 13.71
C VAL A 104 -3.05 -5.23 12.59
N VAL A 105 -3.59 -4.06 12.90
CA VAL A 105 -4.11 -3.13 11.88
C VAL A 105 -3.08 -2.03 11.66
N HIS A 106 -2.63 -1.87 10.41
CA HIS A 106 -1.68 -0.83 10.02
C HIS A 106 -2.36 0.17 9.07
N TRP A 107 -2.62 1.36 9.58
CA TRP A 107 -3.29 2.45 8.89
C TRP A 107 -2.32 3.27 8.03
N HIS A 108 -2.67 3.48 6.76
CA HIS A 108 -1.80 4.16 5.78
C HIS A 108 -2.24 5.58 5.42
N GLY A 109 -3.42 6.03 5.86
CA GLY A 109 -3.88 7.38 5.56
C GLY A 109 -5.39 7.53 5.50
N SER A 110 -5.90 7.65 4.27
CA SER A 110 -7.26 8.14 3.97
C SER A 110 -8.37 7.34 4.62
N LYS A 111 -8.25 6.01 4.75
CA LYS A 111 -9.31 5.20 5.37
C LYS A 111 -9.54 5.62 6.82
N LEU A 112 -8.47 5.81 7.59
CA LEU A 112 -8.53 6.25 8.98
C LEU A 112 -8.90 7.74 9.08
N ARG A 113 -8.33 8.61 8.24
CA ARG A 113 -8.66 10.05 8.26
C ARG A 113 -10.13 10.34 7.95
N ASN A 114 -10.68 9.65 6.96
CA ASN A 114 -12.03 9.96 6.46
C ASN A 114 -13.12 9.28 7.28
N ASN A 115 -12.86 8.10 7.85
CA ASN A 115 -13.88 7.28 8.50
C ASN A 115 -13.62 7.04 9.99
N GLY A 116 -12.47 7.44 10.50
CA GLY A 116 -12.00 7.04 11.82
C GLY A 116 -11.84 5.53 11.96
N ARG A 117 -11.79 5.06 13.21
CA ARG A 117 -11.81 3.64 13.54
C ARG A 117 -13.21 3.07 13.33
N THR A 118 -13.33 2.17 12.36
CA THR A 118 -14.54 1.36 12.09
C THR A 118 -14.88 0.43 13.26
N PHE A 119 -16.04 -0.24 13.22
CA PHE A 119 -16.42 -1.18 14.28
C PHE A 119 -15.39 -2.32 14.48
N GLY A 120 -15.07 -3.06 13.42
CA GLY A 120 -14.24 -4.25 13.50
C GLY A 120 -12.77 -3.96 13.79
N SER A 121 -12.24 -2.82 13.34
CA SER A 121 -10.83 -2.44 13.61
C SER A 121 -10.53 -2.27 15.09
N LYS A 122 -11.53 -1.94 15.92
CA LYS A 122 -11.37 -1.80 17.39
C LYS A 122 -11.03 -3.11 18.09
N PHE A 123 -11.21 -4.26 17.42
CA PHE A 123 -10.90 -5.58 17.96
C PHE A 123 -9.48 -6.05 17.64
N ALA A 124 -8.69 -5.23 16.95
CA ALA A 124 -7.27 -5.53 16.70
C ALA A 124 -6.51 -5.66 18.04
N ASP A 125 -5.54 -6.57 18.07
CA ASP A 125 -4.63 -6.71 19.22
C ASP A 125 -3.59 -5.57 19.27
N ALA A 126 -3.26 -5.00 18.11
CA ALA A 126 -2.42 -3.81 17.99
C ALA A 126 -2.83 -2.94 16.80
N GLU A 127 -2.64 -1.64 16.93
CA GLU A 127 -2.83 -0.66 15.87
C GLU A 127 -1.50 0.06 15.59
N ILE A 128 -1.17 0.22 14.31
CA ILE A 128 0.00 0.93 13.81
C ILE A 128 -0.49 2.05 12.88
N VAL A 129 0.16 3.20 12.92
CA VAL A 129 -0.06 4.29 11.96
C VAL A 129 1.24 4.64 11.22
N SER A 130 1.15 4.85 9.91
CA SER A 130 2.30 5.12 9.05
C SER A 130 2.80 6.57 9.13
N THR A 131 1.93 7.50 9.52
CA THR A 131 2.24 8.94 9.63
C THR A 131 1.76 9.49 10.98
N PRO A 132 2.47 10.47 11.58
CA PRO A 132 2.11 10.99 12.90
C PRO A 132 0.72 11.63 12.98
N ASP A 133 0.22 12.26 11.91
CA ASP A 133 -1.11 12.89 11.86
C ASP A 133 -2.24 11.90 12.14
N LEU A 134 -2.03 10.62 11.85
CA LEU A 134 -3.02 9.58 12.08
C LEU A 134 -3.26 9.27 13.56
N LEU A 135 -2.35 9.68 14.45
CA LEU A 135 -2.55 9.54 15.90
C LEU A 135 -3.72 10.39 16.41
N GLU A 136 -4.11 11.45 15.70
CA GLU A 136 -5.33 12.21 16.02
C GLU A 136 -6.59 11.32 15.94
N TYR A 137 -6.61 10.39 14.99
CA TYR A 137 -7.75 9.49 14.72
C TYR A 137 -7.65 8.15 15.46
N ALA A 138 -6.42 7.71 15.77
CA ALA A 138 -6.14 6.51 16.55
C ALA A 138 -5.10 6.80 17.66
N PRO A 139 -5.46 7.49 18.75
CA PRO A 139 -4.50 7.98 19.76
C PRO A 139 -3.73 6.88 20.51
N LYS A 140 -4.22 5.65 20.47
CA LYS A 140 -3.59 4.49 21.12
C LYS A 140 -2.74 3.66 20.16
N ALA A 141 -2.70 4.02 18.87
CA ALA A 141 -1.87 3.32 17.89
C ALA A 141 -0.39 3.66 18.10
N THR A 142 0.48 2.72 17.71
CA THR A 142 1.92 2.97 17.67
C THR A 142 2.28 3.60 16.34
N TRP A 143 2.98 4.73 16.35
CA TRP A 143 3.51 5.31 15.12
C TRP A 143 4.75 4.53 14.67
N ILE A 144 4.71 4.01 13.44
CA ILE A 144 5.84 3.37 12.78
C ILE A 144 5.88 3.89 11.34
N PRO A 145 6.94 4.60 10.92
CA PRO A 145 7.01 5.12 9.55
C PRO A 145 7.05 3.98 8.53
N ASN A 146 6.52 4.24 7.33
CA ASN A 146 6.58 3.28 6.23
C ASN A 146 8.03 2.93 5.89
N CYS A 147 8.32 1.62 5.86
CA CYS A 147 9.61 1.15 5.39
C CYS A 147 9.68 1.29 3.87
N ILE A 148 10.69 2.04 3.43
CA ILE A 148 11.17 2.00 2.05
C ILE A 148 12.42 1.12 2.04
N PRO A 149 12.66 0.31 1.00
CA PRO A 149 13.97 -0.30 0.85
C PRO A 149 14.99 0.84 0.85
N TRP A 150 16.18 0.66 1.40
CA TRP A 150 17.27 1.54 1.01
C TRP A 150 17.68 1.06 -0.39
N HIS A 151 17.08 1.69 -1.41
CA HIS A 151 17.38 1.35 -2.78
C HIS A 151 18.78 1.91 -3.01
N GLY A 152 19.64 1.13 -3.66
CA GLY A 152 20.95 1.57 -4.13
C GLY A 152 20.80 2.64 -5.20
N LEU A 153 20.17 3.76 -4.85
CA LEU A 153 20.14 4.99 -5.60
C LEU A 153 21.59 5.44 -5.65
N SER A 154 22.29 5.01 -6.70
CA SER A 154 23.54 5.62 -7.08
C SER A 154 23.21 7.08 -7.40
N LYS A 155 23.91 7.99 -6.74
CA LYS A 155 23.87 9.40 -7.14
C LYS A 155 24.23 9.45 -8.62
N ILE A 156 23.31 9.94 -9.45
CA ILE A 156 23.60 10.23 -10.84
C ILE A 156 24.27 11.61 -10.83
N ASP A 157 25.58 11.64 -11.07
CA ASP A 157 26.29 12.89 -11.27
C ASP A 157 25.91 13.43 -12.65
N ARG A 158 25.12 14.50 -12.65
CA ARG A 158 24.82 15.28 -13.85
C ARG A 158 25.78 16.46 -13.89
N ASN A 159 26.41 16.67 -15.05
CA ASN A 159 27.34 17.77 -15.28
C ASN A 159 26.72 18.83 -16.21
N ASP A 160 25.45 19.13 -15.99
CA ASP A 160 24.69 20.13 -16.73
C ASP A 160 24.04 21.12 -15.75
N ASP A 161 23.78 22.34 -16.21
CA ASP A 161 23.16 23.41 -15.40
C ASP A 161 21.63 23.25 -15.28
N ARG A 162 21.06 22.16 -15.82
CA ARG A 162 19.62 21.97 -15.96
C ARG A 162 19.04 21.31 -14.71
N ILE A 163 18.18 22.04 -14.01
CA ILE A 163 17.48 21.56 -12.82
C ILE A 163 16.16 20.92 -13.23
N ILE A 164 15.94 19.66 -12.87
CA ILE A 164 14.67 18.97 -13.09
C ILE A 164 13.93 18.85 -11.76
N ILE A 165 12.71 19.36 -11.70
CA ILE A 165 11.80 19.23 -10.57
C ILE A 165 10.68 18.27 -10.95
N GLY A 166 10.64 17.11 -10.28
CA GLY A 166 9.69 16.04 -10.54
C GLY A 166 8.45 16.08 -9.63
N HIS A 167 7.29 15.74 -10.18
CA HIS A 167 6.05 15.47 -9.43
C HIS A 167 5.38 14.22 -9.97
N ALA A 168 5.05 13.27 -9.10
CA ALA A 168 4.49 11.97 -9.47
C ALA A 168 3.08 11.75 -8.86
N PRO A 169 2.04 12.47 -9.32
CA PRO A 169 0.72 12.38 -8.74
C PRO A 169 -0.06 11.16 -9.25
N THR A 170 -0.45 10.27 -8.34
CA THR A 170 -1.43 9.21 -8.67
C THR A 170 -2.85 9.75 -8.83
N ASN A 171 -3.16 10.87 -8.18
CA ASN A 171 -4.40 11.61 -8.36
C ASN A 171 -4.09 13.10 -8.27
N ARG A 172 -4.30 13.83 -9.37
CA ARG A 172 -3.95 15.26 -9.46
C ARG A 172 -4.59 16.13 -8.39
N PHE A 173 -5.85 15.85 -8.04
CA PHE A 173 -6.59 16.65 -7.06
C PHE A 173 -5.99 16.46 -5.66
N TYR A 174 -5.88 15.22 -5.18
CA TYR A 174 -5.35 14.94 -3.84
C TYR A 174 -3.85 15.22 -3.72
N LYS A 175 -3.11 15.24 -4.83
CA LYS A 175 -1.68 15.53 -4.87
C LYS A 175 -1.37 16.99 -5.19
N GLY A 176 -2.39 17.85 -5.21
CA GLY A 176 -2.19 19.29 -5.39
C GLY A 176 -1.50 19.68 -6.69
N THR A 177 -1.66 18.88 -7.76
CA THR A 177 -0.92 19.08 -9.03
C THR A 177 -1.16 20.45 -9.63
N LYS A 178 -2.35 21.02 -9.45
CA LYS A 178 -2.65 22.41 -9.85
C LYS A 178 -1.62 23.39 -9.25
N TYR A 179 -1.46 23.37 -7.93
CA TYR A 179 -0.57 24.27 -7.22
C TYR A 179 0.91 24.03 -7.57
N PHE A 180 1.28 22.76 -7.77
CA PHE A 180 2.62 22.42 -8.25
C PHE A 180 2.91 23.04 -9.62
N LEU A 181 2.00 22.92 -10.59
CA LEU A 181 2.19 23.48 -11.93
C LEU A 181 2.25 25.02 -11.89
N GLU A 182 1.38 25.67 -11.11
CA GLU A 182 1.41 27.13 -10.91
C GLU A 182 2.76 27.60 -10.33
N ALA A 183 3.34 26.85 -9.40
CA ALA A 183 4.67 27.14 -8.85
C ALA A 183 5.77 26.94 -9.91
N MET A 184 5.69 25.88 -10.72
CA MET A 184 6.66 25.61 -11.79
C MET A 184 6.64 26.68 -12.88
N GLU A 185 5.46 27.22 -13.23
CA GLU A 185 5.36 28.33 -14.19
C GLU A 185 6.07 29.60 -13.68
N GLN A 186 5.91 29.92 -12.39
CA GLN A 186 6.60 31.05 -11.77
C GLN A 186 8.11 30.84 -11.70
N LEU A 187 8.54 29.62 -11.34
CA LEU A 187 9.96 29.27 -11.29
C LEU A 187 10.62 29.36 -12.67
N LYS A 188 9.97 28.85 -13.72
CA LYS A 188 10.52 28.85 -15.08
C LYS A 188 10.69 30.26 -15.65
N LYS A 189 9.83 31.22 -15.26
CA LYS A 189 9.98 32.65 -15.62
C LYS A 189 11.24 33.27 -15.01
N LYS A 190 11.60 32.87 -13.79
CA LYS A 190 12.76 33.40 -13.07
C LYS A 190 14.06 32.65 -13.41
N TYR A 191 13.96 31.36 -13.68
CA TYR A 191 15.08 30.46 -13.91
C TYR A 191 14.83 29.62 -15.17
N PRO A 192 15.30 30.08 -16.34
CA PRO A 192 15.08 29.39 -17.61
C PRO A 192 15.67 27.98 -17.69
N ASN A 193 16.63 27.65 -16.82
CA ASN A 193 17.27 26.33 -16.71
C ASN A 193 16.49 25.32 -15.84
N VAL A 194 15.33 25.71 -15.30
CA VAL A 194 14.45 24.82 -14.52
C VAL A 194 13.38 24.19 -15.41
N ASP A 195 13.29 22.86 -15.35
CA ASP A 195 12.28 22.07 -16.02
C ASP A 195 11.38 21.28 -15.08
N CYS A 196 10.14 21.13 -15.51
CA CYS A 196 9.09 20.38 -14.83
C CYS A 196 8.99 18.97 -15.43
N LEU A 197 9.08 17.95 -14.58
CA LEU A 197 8.80 16.57 -14.95
C LEU A 197 7.54 16.09 -14.22
N LEU A 198 6.44 15.93 -14.94
CA LEU A 198 5.20 15.37 -14.41
C LEU A 198 5.13 13.87 -14.75
N ILE A 199 5.11 13.01 -13.74
CA ILE A 199 5.16 11.55 -13.88
C ILE A 199 3.76 11.00 -13.59
N GLU A 200 3.04 10.60 -14.63
CA GLU A 200 1.66 10.11 -14.55
C GLU A 200 1.44 8.91 -15.44
N ASN A 201 0.49 8.04 -15.06
CA ASN A 201 0.09 6.86 -15.82
C ASN A 201 1.25 5.92 -16.19
N GLN A 202 2.36 5.99 -15.45
CA GLN A 202 3.52 5.15 -15.70
C GLN A 202 3.32 3.81 -15.01
N ILE A 203 3.51 2.74 -15.77
CA ILE A 203 3.70 1.39 -15.23
C ILE A 203 5.13 1.37 -14.69
N ALA A 204 5.34 0.82 -13.49
CA ALA A 204 6.69 0.73 -12.92
C ALA A 204 7.64 0.01 -13.88
N CYS A 205 8.81 0.59 -14.16
CA CYS A 205 9.85 -0.04 -14.98
C CYS A 205 10.12 -1.47 -14.48
N GLY A 206 10.12 -2.45 -15.39
CA GLY A 206 10.27 -3.88 -15.08
C GLY A 206 8.98 -4.66 -14.86
N HIS A 207 7.79 -4.08 -15.09
CA HIS A 207 6.53 -4.81 -15.06
C HIS A 207 6.48 -5.90 -16.16
N PRO A 208 6.00 -7.12 -15.88
CA PRO A 208 5.96 -8.24 -16.85
C PRO A 208 5.22 -7.98 -18.17
N ASN A 209 4.47 -6.88 -18.27
CA ASN A 209 3.68 -6.49 -19.43
C ASN A 209 4.28 -5.29 -20.19
N LEU A 210 5.42 -4.76 -19.73
CA LEU A 210 6.19 -3.76 -20.48
C LEU A 210 7.01 -4.52 -21.54
N LYS A 211 6.87 -4.13 -22.81
CA LYS A 211 7.78 -4.59 -23.87
C LYS A 211 9.18 -4.09 -23.55
N ASP A 212 10.18 -4.93 -23.75
CA ASP A 212 11.58 -4.58 -23.52
C ASP A 212 11.94 -3.24 -24.20
N GLY A 213 12.50 -2.32 -23.43
CA GLY A 213 13.00 -1.03 -23.93
C GLY A 213 12.05 0.17 -23.80
N VAL A 214 10.90 0.05 -23.14
CA VAL A 214 10.08 1.23 -22.77
C VAL A 214 10.22 1.53 -21.28
N CYS A 215 11.28 2.28 -20.98
CA CYS A 215 11.36 3.28 -19.92
C CYS A 215 11.64 4.62 -20.64
#